data_AF-A0A956BY37-F1
#
_entry.id   AF-A0A956BY37-F1
#
_cell.length_a   1.000
_cell.length_b   1.000
_cell.length_c   1.000
_cell.angle_alpha   90.00
_cell.angle_beta   90.00
_cell.angle_gamma   90.00
#
_symmetry.space_group_name_H-M   'P 1'
#
loop_
_entity.id
_entity.type
_entity.pdbx_description
1 polymer ?
#
loop_
_entity_poly.entity_id
_entity_poly.type
_entity_poly.pdbx_seq_one_letter_code
_entity_poly.pdbx_strand_id
1 'polypeptide(L)'
;QARVEYRQTASDINPYIAMATCLGAGLWGIEHAVDPGEPVGGDATEPGKAPPLPTTLADAVRLLSASDEAKQVLGETFVDHYVRTRNFEARQYDLAVTDWELRRYFEAI
;
A
#
# COMPACT_ATOMS: atom_id res chain seq x y z
N GLN A 1 -29.17 1.20 4.75
CA GLN A 1 -27.90 0.58 5.20
C GLN A 1 -26.78 1.33 4.51
N ALA A 2 -26.01 2.16 5.23
CA ALA A 2 -24.84 2.82 4.67
C ALA A 2 -23.62 1.92 4.89
N ARG A 3 -22.88 1.60 3.83
CA ARG A 3 -21.61 0.84 3.89
C ARG A 3 -20.59 1.50 2.98
N VAL A 4 -19.32 1.43 3.36
CA VAL A 4 -18.19 1.82 2.52
C VAL A 4 -17.46 0.54 2.12
N GLU A 5 -17.19 0.38 0.83
CA GLU A 5 -16.42 -0.74 0.31
C GLU A 5 -14.98 -0.29 0.05
N TYR A 6 -14.02 -0.91 0.74
CA TYR A 6 -12.59 -0.66 0.50
C TYR A 6 -12.02 -1.76 -0.40
N ARG A 7 -11.68 -1.41 -1.65
CA ARG A 7 -11.34 -2.37 -2.72
C ARG A 7 -9.84 -2.56 -2.95
N GLN A 8 -9.00 -1.88 -2.17
CA GLN A 8 -7.55 -1.89 -2.36
C GLN A 8 -6.85 -3.06 -1.66
N THR A 9 -7.56 -3.85 -0.85
CA THR A 9 -7.02 -5.05 -0.22
C THR A 9 -6.90 -6.19 -1.24
N ALA A 10 -5.82 -6.95 -1.14
CA ALA A 10 -5.60 -8.15 -1.95
C ALA A 10 -5.81 -9.43 -1.10
N SER A 11 -5.96 -10.59 -1.75
CA SER A 11 -6.26 -11.86 -1.08
C SER A 11 -5.12 -12.41 -0.22
N ASP A 12 -3.89 -11.95 -0.47
CA ASP A 12 -2.67 -12.32 0.24
C ASP A 12 -2.41 -11.46 1.49
N ILE A 13 -3.24 -10.43 1.75
CA ILE A 13 -3.09 -9.60 2.94
C ILE A 13 -3.46 -10.37 4.21
N ASN A 14 -2.74 -10.09 5.30
CA ASN A 14 -3.16 -10.57 6.61
C ASN A 14 -4.51 -9.91 6.99
N PRO A 15 -5.59 -10.69 7.21
CA PRO A 15 -6.93 -10.14 7.43
C PRO A 15 -7.02 -9.29 8.70
N TYR A 16 -6.22 -9.58 9.72
CA TYR A 16 -6.20 -8.79 10.96
C TYR A 16 -5.57 -7.42 10.72
N ILE A 17 -4.45 -7.36 9.98
CA ILE A 17 -3.81 -6.09 9.60
C ILE A 17 -4.76 -5.27 8.72
N ALA A 18 -5.43 -5.92 7.77
CA ALA A 18 -6.38 -5.25 6.89
C ALA A 18 -7.55 -4.62 7.66
N MET A 19 -8.19 -5.38 8.55
CA MET A 19 -9.30 -4.88 9.37
C MET A 19 -8.85 -3.78 10.34
N ALA A 20 -7.71 -3.97 11.03
CA ALA A 20 -7.17 -2.97 11.95
C ALA A 20 -6.84 -1.65 11.24
N THR A 21 -6.23 -1.72 10.06
CA THR A 21 -5.86 -0.54 9.26
C THR A 21 -7.10 0.17 8.74
N CYS A 22 -8.07 -0.56 8.18
CA CYS A 22 -9.30 0.06 7.65
C CYS A 22 -10.12 0.74 8.74
N LEU A 23 -10.33 0.06 9.87
CA LEU A 23 -11.08 0.63 10.99
C LEU A 23 -10.33 1.81 11.62
N GLY A 24 -9.04 1.62 11.88
CA GLY A 24 -8.20 2.61 12.53
C GLY A 24 -8.01 3.89 11.70
N ALA A 25 -7.77 3.77 10.39
CA ALA A 25 -7.69 4.93 9.49
C ALA A 25 -9.04 5.65 9.38
N GLY A 26 -10.15 4.92 9.35
CA GLY A 26 -11.50 5.50 9.35
C GLY A 26 -11.80 6.28 10.62
N LEU A 27 -11.48 5.72 11.79
CA LEU A 27 -11.65 6.40 13.08
C LEU A 27 -10.74 7.63 13.18
N TRP A 28 -9.46 7.49 12.82
CA TRP A 28 -8.51 8.61 12.81
C TRP A 28 -9.01 9.75 11.91
N GLY A 29 -9.54 9.43 10.71
CA GLY A 29 -10.11 10.42 9.81
C GLY A 29 -11.33 11.16 10.38
N ILE A 30 -12.21 10.45 11.11
CA ILE A 30 -13.36 11.06 11.80
C ILE A 30 -12.90 11.99 12.92
N GLU A 31 -11.96 11.55 13.77
CA GLU A 31 -11.43 12.32 14.90
C GLU A 31 -10.73 13.60 14.45
N HIS A 32 -10.03 13.55 13.31
CA HIS A 32 -9.29 14.68 12.75
C HIS A 32 -10.08 15.47 11.70
N ALA A 33 -11.35 15.12 11.49
CA ALA A 33 -12.22 15.75 10.48
C ALA A 33 -11.56 15.86 9.09
N VAL A 34 -10.92 14.78 8.66
CA VAL A 34 -10.21 14.72 7.37
C VAL A 34 -11.21 14.87 6.23
N ASP A 35 -10.93 15.80 5.32
CA ASP A 35 -11.66 15.95 4.07
C ASP A 35 -11.17 14.89 3.06
N PRO A 36 -12.01 13.90 2.67
CA PRO A 36 -11.65 12.92 1.66
C PRO A 36 -11.61 13.51 0.23
N GLY A 37 -12.06 14.76 0.06
CA GLY A 37 -12.21 15.42 -1.23
C GLY A 37 -13.46 14.97 -2.00
N GLU A 38 -13.59 15.52 -3.20
CA GLU A 38 -14.72 15.21 -4.09
C GLU A 38 -14.63 13.78 -4.65
N PRO A 39 -15.76 13.09 -4.80
CA PRO A 39 -15.78 11.77 -5.40
C PRO A 39 -15.34 11.82 -6.87
N VAL A 40 -14.44 10.92 -7.26
CA VAL A 40 -14.03 10.77 -8.64
C VAL A 40 -15.13 10.02 -9.42
N GLY A 41 -15.71 10.70 -10.42
CA GLY A 41 -16.70 10.10 -11.32
C GLY A 41 -16.05 9.41 -12.53
N GLY A 42 -16.70 8.35 -13.03
CA GLY A 42 -16.23 7.60 -14.19
C GLY A 42 -15.04 6.70 -13.87
N ASP A 43 -14.10 6.58 -14.83
CA ASP A 43 -12.89 5.78 -14.66
C ASP A 43 -11.81 6.57 -13.91
N ALA A 44 -11.47 6.15 -12.68
CA ALA A 44 -10.44 6.77 -11.86
C ALA A 44 -9.00 6.46 -12.32
N THR A 45 -8.82 5.57 -13.31
CA THR A 45 -7.49 5.21 -13.84
C THR A 45 -6.99 6.17 -14.93
N GLU A 46 -7.85 7.08 -15.41
CA GLU A 46 -7.42 8.07 -16.40
C GLU A 46 -6.38 9.04 -15.80
N PRO A 47 -5.34 9.42 -16.57
CA PRO A 47 -4.32 10.34 -16.10
C PRO A 47 -4.92 11.65 -15.56
N GLY A 48 -4.57 11.99 -14.31
CA GLY A 48 -4.97 13.25 -13.68
C GLY A 48 -6.31 13.22 -12.94
N LYS A 49 -7.06 12.12 -12.96
CA LYS A 49 -8.33 12.00 -12.20
C LYS A 49 -8.16 11.65 -10.73
N ALA A 50 -7.13 10.90 -10.38
CA ALA A 50 -6.81 10.54 -9.00
C ALA A 50 -5.29 10.45 -8.80
N PRO A 51 -4.77 10.70 -7.57
CA PRO A 51 -3.38 10.42 -7.26
C PRO A 51 -3.07 8.92 -7.43
N PRO A 52 -1.92 8.56 -8.04
CA PRO A 52 -1.56 7.17 -8.21
C PRO A 52 -1.20 6.54 -6.85
N LEU A 53 -1.53 5.25 -6.70
CA LEU A 53 -0.98 4.43 -5.63
C LEU A 53 0.49 4.07 -5.92
N PRO A 54 1.27 3.70 -4.88
CA PRO A 54 2.60 3.15 -5.09
C PRO A 54 2.55 1.92 -6.01
N THR A 55 3.44 1.88 -7.00
CA THR A 55 3.49 0.82 -8.02
C THR A 55 4.44 -0.31 -7.65
N THR A 56 5.23 -0.14 -6.58
CA THR A 56 6.17 -1.13 -6.09
C THR A 56 6.00 -1.32 -4.58
N LEU A 57 6.36 -2.51 -4.08
CA LEU A 57 6.40 -2.76 -2.63
C LEU A 57 7.39 -1.79 -1.95
N ALA A 58 8.53 -1.49 -2.57
CA ALA A 58 9.51 -0.55 -2.04
C ALA A 58 8.91 0.85 -1.82
N ASP A 59 8.14 1.37 -2.78
CA ASP A 59 7.48 2.66 -2.66
C ASP A 59 6.41 2.66 -1.57
N ALA A 60 5.59 1.61 -1.50
CA ALA A 60 4.56 1.48 -0.48
C ALA A 60 5.17 1.44 0.93
N VAL A 61 6.28 0.73 1.11
CA VAL A 61 6.99 0.63 2.38
C VAL A 61 7.65 1.94 2.77
N ARG A 62 8.21 2.68 1.79
CA ARG A 62 8.74 4.02 2.02
C ARG A 62 7.66 4.97 2.54
N LEU A 63 6.49 4.99 1.90
CA LEU A 63 5.35 5.81 2.33
C LEU A 63 4.88 5.41 3.74
N LEU A 64 4.73 4.12 4.01
CA LEU A 64 4.32 3.64 5.33
C LEU A 64 5.33 4.05 6.43
N SER A 65 6.63 3.95 6.16
CA SER A 65 7.66 4.32 7.13
C SER A 65 7.65 5.81 7.52
N ALA A 66 7.17 6.65 6.60
CA ALA A 66 7.08 8.10 6.76
C ALA A 66 5.71 8.56 7.29
N SER A 67 4.73 7.68 7.46
CA SER A 67 3.40 8.07 7.94
C SER A 67 3.34 8.02 9.47
N ASP A 68 3.19 9.20 10.07
CA ASP A 68 2.97 9.31 11.51
C ASP A 68 1.55 8.88 11.89
N GLU A 69 0.58 9.06 10.99
CA GLU A 69 -0.80 8.60 11.16
C GLU A 69 -0.86 7.08 11.27
N ALA A 70 -0.14 6.37 10.40
CA ALA A 70 -0.06 4.91 10.47
C ALA A 70 0.57 4.43 11.80
N LYS A 71 1.58 5.15 12.31
CA LYS A 71 2.20 4.83 13.62
C LYS A 71 1.25 5.11 14.78
N GLN A 72 0.43 6.16 14.71
CA GLN A 72 -0.62 6.42 15.71
C GLN A 72 -1.70 5.33 15.69
N VAL A 73 -2.11 4.89 14.50
CA VAL A 73 -3.20 3.92 14.33
C VAL A 73 -2.76 2.49 14.68
N LEU A 74 -1.59 2.05 14.21
CA LEU A 74 -1.13 0.66 14.33
C LEU A 74 -0.07 0.46 15.42
N GLY A 75 0.47 1.54 15.97
CA GLY A 75 1.59 1.54 16.91
C GLY A 75 2.95 1.59 16.22
N GLU A 76 3.82 2.48 16.69
CA GLU A 76 5.16 2.70 16.15
C GLU A 76 5.98 1.41 16.07
N THR A 77 6.05 0.63 17.16
CA THR A 77 6.78 -0.64 17.20
C THR A 77 6.33 -1.63 16.13
N PHE A 78 5.01 -1.69 15.87
CA PHE A 78 4.45 -2.57 14.86
C PHE A 78 4.83 -2.09 13.45
N VAL A 79 4.60 -0.80 13.16
CA VAL A 79 4.91 -0.20 11.86
C VAL A 79 6.39 -0.38 11.53
N ASP A 80 7.28 -0.07 12.47
CA ASP A 80 8.72 -0.22 12.31
C ASP A 80 9.13 -1.66 12.01
N HIS A 81 8.60 -2.63 12.77
CA HIS A 81 8.87 -4.04 12.52
C HIS A 81 8.34 -4.46 11.14
N TYR A 82 7.10 -4.09 10.81
CA TYR A 82 6.46 -4.46 9.56
C TYR A 82 7.21 -3.90 8.36
N VAL A 83 7.57 -2.61 8.39
CA VAL A 83 8.42 -1.93 7.38
C VAL A 83 9.74 -2.68 7.18
N ARG A 84 10.41 -3.12 8.25
CA ARG A 84 11.66 -3.90 8.12
C ARG A 84 11.45 -5.22 7.39
N THR A 85 10.36 -5.94 7.66
CA THR A 85 10.07 -7.20 6.96
C THR A 85 9.80 -6.99 5.47
N ARG A 86 9.00 -5.97 5.13
CA ARG A 86 8.64 -5.69 3.73
C ARG A 86 9.81 -5.12 2.94
N ASN A 87 10.67 -4.31 3.57
CA ASN A 87 11.93 -3.86 2.97
C ASN A 87 12.88 -5.02 2.67
N PHE A 88 12.94 -6.03 3.55
CA PHE A 88 13.72 -7.24 3.28
C PHE A 88 13.17 -7.98 2.05
N GLU A 89 11.86 -8.18 1.99
CA GLU A 89 11.19 -8.83 0.87
C GLU A 89 11.41 -8.10 -0.45
N ALA A 90 11.21 -6.77 -0.49
CA ALA A 90 11.47 -5.97 -1.69
C ALA A 90 12.91 -6.13 -2.18
N ARG A 91 13.91 -6.10 -1.28
CA ARG A 91 15.30 -6.36 -1.64
C ARG A 91 15.55 -7.78 -2.17
N GLN A 92 14.85 -8.79 -1.64
CA GLN A 92 15.01 -10.15 -2.16
C GLN A 92 14.43 -10.27 -3.58
N TYR A 93 13.31 -9.60 -3.84
CA TYR A 93 12.73 -9.54 -5.17
C TYR A 93 13.67 -8.83 -6.17
N ASP A 94 14.25 -7.69 -5.80
CA ASP A 94 15.17 -6.94 -6.66
C ASP A 94 16.46 -7.69 -7.01
N LEU A 95 16.87 -8.66 -6.19
CA LEU A 95 18.03 -9.51 -6.44
C LEU A 95 17.72 -10.73 -7.31
N ALA A 96 16.45 -11.06 -7.52
CA ALA A 96 16.05 -12.22 -8.27
C ALA A 96 16.18 -11.97 -9.79
N VAL A 97 16.81 -12.91 -10.49
CA VAL A 97 16.80 -12.93 -11.96
C VAL A 97 15.62 -13.78 -12.41
N THR A 98 14.69 -13.16 -13.13
CA THR A 98 13.46 -13.81 -13.60
C THR A 98 13.67 -14.52 -14.94
N ASP A 99 12.83 -15.51 -15.23
CA ASP A 99 12.79 -16.17 -16.54
C ASP A 99 12.58 -15.19 -17.70
N TRP A 100 11.84 -14.09 -17.48
CA TRP A 100 11.65 -13.06 -18.49
C TRP A 100 12.97 -12.38 -18.85
N GLU A 101 13.77 -12.02 -17.84
CA GLU A 101 15.09 -11.41 -18.05
C GLU A 101 16.05 -12.39 -18.74
N LEU A 102 16.06 -13.66 -18.32
CA LEU A 102 16.85 -14.69 -18.98
C LEU A 102 16.46 -14.83 -20.45
N ARG A 103 15.18 -15.02 -20.78
CA ARG A 103 14.74 -15.16 -22.18
C ARG A 103 15.06 -13.92 -23.03
N ARG A 104 15.00 -12.73 -22.44
CA ARG A 104 15.25 -11.47 -23.14
C ARG A 104 16.73 -11.23 -23.46
N TYR A 105 17.63 -11.57 -22.54
CA TYR A 105 19.04 -11.19 -22.63
C TYR A 105 19.99 -12.36 -22.89
N PHE A 106 19.58 -13.61 -22.63
CA PHE A 106 20.48 -14.78 -22.69
C PHE A 106 20.64 -15.36 -24.10
N GLU A 107 19.62 -15.28 -24.97
CA GLU A 107 19.70 -15.68 -26.38
C GLU A 107 20.05 -14.52 -27.33
N ALA A 108 20.13 -13.30 -26.81
CA ALA A 108 20.44 -12.09 -27.58
C ALA A 108 21.95 -11.85 -27.78
N ILE A 109 22.80 -12.82 -27.38
CA ILE A 109 24.27 -12.81 -27.49
C ILE A 109 24.72 -13.98 -28.36
#